data_AF-A0A7X5XY59-F1
#
_entry.id   AF-A0A7X5XY59-F1
#
_cell.length_a   1.000
_cell.length_b   1.000
_cell.length_c   1.000
_cell.angle_alpha   90.00
_cell.angle_beta   90.00
_cell.angle_gamma   90.00
#
_symmetry.space_group_name_H-M   'P 1'
#
loop_
_entity.id
_entity.type
_entity.pdbx_description
1 polymer ?
#
loop_
_entity_poly.entity_id
_entity_poly.type
_entity_poly.pdbx_seq_one_letter_code
_entity_poly.pdbx_strand_id
1 'polypeptide(L)' 'MNRLGMVIDVSHASDDVFDQALALSKTPILASHSGPKAIFDHPCNLDDARMRKPAAAGEVLQINSVYLAPAV' A
#
# COMPACT_ATOMS: atom_id res chain seq x y z
N MET A 1 1.57 16.35 -5.54
CA MET A 1 2.49 15.22 -5.81
C MET A 1 2.62 14.97 -7.32
N ASN A 2 1.56 14.52 -8.02
CA ASN A 2 1.57 14.28 -9.48
C ASN A 2 2.23 15.37 -10.35
N ARG A 3 1.84 16.65 -10.20
CA ARG A 3 2.42 17.76 -10.99
C ARG A 3 3.93 17.93 -10.81
N LEU A 4 4.44 17.61 -9.61
CA LEU A 4 5.83 17.81 -9.23
C LEU A 4 6.70 16.57 -9.46
N GLY A 5 6.12 15.45 -9.91
CA GLY A 5 6.83 14.18 -10.04
C GLY A 5 7.22 13.54 -8.70
N MET A 6 6.51 13.89 -7.61
CA MET A 6 6.73 13.25 -6.30
C MET A 6 5.96 11.93 -6.23
N VAL A 7 6.65 10.86 -5.84
CA VAL A 7 6.04 9.56 -5.57
C VAL A 7 5.11 9.67 -4.36
N ILE A 8 3.91 9.08 -4.47
CA ILE A 8 2.94 9.01 -3.39
C ILE A 8 3.17 7.68 -2.66
N ASP A 9 3.54 7.74 -1.39
CA ASP A 9 3.64 6.57 -0.51
C ASP A 9 2.37 6.44 0.34
N VAL A 10 1.79 5.24 0.35
CA VAL A 10 0.55 4.92 1.08
C VAL A 10 0.79 4.04 2.31
N SER A 11 2.04 3.75 2.65
CA SER A 11 2.36 3.10 3.93
C SER A 11 1.87 3.99 5.08
N HIS A 12 1.24 3.39 6.11
CA HIS A 12 0.53 4.06 7.22
C HIS A 12 -0.77 4.78 6.88
N ALA A 13 -1.13 4.91 5.61
CA ALA A 13 -2.40 5.51 5.24
C ALA A 13 -3.57 4.59 5.62
N SER A 14 -4.77 5.17 5.78
CA SER A 14 -5.97 4.35 5.89
C SER A 14 -6.30 3.68 4.57
N ASP A 15 -7.08 2.60 4.67
CA ASP A 15 -7.69 1.92 3.53
C ASP A 15 -8.42 2.89 2.57
N ASP A 16 -9.14 3.89 3.10
CA ASP A 16 -9.82 4.91 2.28
C ASP A 16 -8.84 5.82 1.53
N VAL A 17 -7.73 6.21 2.17
CA VAL A 17 -6.69 7.02 1.52
C VAL A 17 -5.98 6.20 0.44
N PHE A 18 -5.75 4.91 0.68
CA PHE A 18 -5.23 4.00 -0.35
C PHE A 18 -6.14 3.99 -1.58
N ASP A 19 -7.44 3.76 -1.39
CA ASP A 19 -8.40 3.69 -2.50
C ASP A 19 -8.52 5.03 -3.24
N GLN A 20 -8.50 6.15 -2.53
CA GLN A 20 -8.49 7.49 -3.14
C GLN A 20 -7.18 7.77 -3.89
N ALA A 21 -6.04 7.40 -3.32
CA ALA A 21 -4.74 7.57 -3.97
C ALA A 21 -4.68 6.77 -5.28
N LEU A 22 -5.16 5.53 -5.25
CA LEU A 22 -5.25 4.67 -6.42
C LEU A 22 -6.19 5.26 -7.49
N ALA A 23 -7.34 5.80 -7.09
CA ALA A 23 -8.32 6.36 -8.03
C ALA A 23 -7.92 7.73 -8.62
N LEU A 24 -7.22 8.56 -7.85
CA LEU A 24 -6.94 9.97 -8.20
C LEU A 24 -5.51 10.20 -8.69
N SER A 25 -4.58 9.30 -8.40
CA SER A 25 -3.20 9.46 -8.84
C SER A 25 -3.08 9.32 -10.35
N LYS A 26 -2.22 10.12 -10.96
CA LYS A 26 -1.93 10.07 -12.41
C LYS A 26 -0.65 9.29 -12.71
N THR A 27 0.05 8.88 -11.66
CA THR A 27 1.26 8.06 -11.68
C THR A 27 1.09 6.89 -10.70
N PRO A 28 1.84 5.80 -10.85
CA PRO A 28 1.82 4.71 -9.88
C PRO A 28 2.07 5.20 -8.45
N ILE A 29 1.37 4.58 -7.50
CA ILE A 29 1.59 4.77 -6.05
C ILE A 29 2.54 3.68 -5.54
N LEU A 30 3.15 3.95 -4.38
CA LEU A 30 4.09 3.04 -3.72
C LEU A 30 3.57 2.72 -2.31
N ALA A 31 3.66 1.47 -1.88
CA ALA A 31 3.64 1.12 -0.47
C ALA A 31 5.09 0.73 -0.09
N SER A 32 5.85 1.69 0.45
CA SER A 32 7.28 1.53 0.71
C SER A 32 7.60 0.52 1.82
N HIS A 33 6.66 0.23 2.71
CA HIS A 33 6.79 -0.80 3.74
C HIS A 33 5.42 -1.20 4.27
N SER A 34 4.83 -2.25 3.70
CA SER A 34 3.58 -2.83 4.21
C SER A 34 3.58 -4.34 4.01
N GLY A 35 2.61 -5.02 4.61
CA GLY A 35 2.50 -6.48 4.53
C GLY A 35 1.10 -6.95 4.13
N PRO A 36 0.93 -8.26 3.92
CA PRO A 36 -0.37 -8.87 3.62
C PRO A 36 -1.18 -9.14 4.90
N LYS A 37 -2.45 -8.69 4.95
CA LYS A 37 -3.39 -9.03 6.03
C LYS A 37 -3.65 -10.54 6.13
N ALA A 38 -3.51 -11.26 5.02
CA ALA A 38 -3.64 -12.71 4.97
C ALA A 38 -2.57 -13.48 5.80
N ILE A 39 -1.43 -12.85 6.09
CA ILE A 39 -0.38 -13.44 6.95
C ILE A 39 -0.57 -12.99 8.40
N PHE A 40 -0.80 -11.69 8.62
CA PHE A 40 -1.09 -11.15 9.94
C PHE A 40 -2.07 -9.99 9.82
N ASP A 41 -3.22 -10.09 10.49
CA ASP A 41 -4.26 -9.07 10.44
C ASP A 41 -3.90 -7.88 11.33
N HIS A 42 -3.12 -6.96 10.74
CA HIS A 42 -2.68 -5.72 11.37
C HIS A 42 -3.15 -4.51 10.54
N PRO A 43 -3.52 -3.37 11.15
CA PRO A 43 -3.98 -2.19 10.42
C PRO A 43 -3.00 -1.64 9.39
N CYS A 44 -1.69 -1.84 9.58
CA CYS A 44 -0.65 -1.44 8.61
C CYS A 44 -0.47 -2.42 7.42
N ASN A 45 -1.26 -3.49 7.34
CA ASN A 45 -1.22 -4.45 6.24
C ASN A 45 -2.38 -4.24 5.26
N LEU A 46 -2.22 -4.68 4.01
CA LEU A 46 -3.21 -4.59 2.94
C LEU A 46 -3.94 -5.93 2.74
N ASP A 47 -5.22 -5.87 2.40
CA ASP A 47 -5.97 -7.05 1.97
C ASP A 47 -5.62 -7.47 0.53
N ASP A 48 -5.99 -8.70 0.18
CA ASP A 48 -5.76 -9.28 -1.14
C ASP A 48 -6.36 -8.46 -2.29
N ALA A 49 -7.51 -7.81 -2.10
CA ALA A 49 -8.14 -7.02 -3.15
C ALA A 49 -7.29 -5.78 -3.45
N ARG A 50 -6.78 -5.10 -2.40
CA ARG A 50 -5.87 -3.96 -2.52
C ARG A 50 -4.47 -4.34 -2.96
N MET A 51 -4.02 -5.57 -2.74
CA MET A 51 -2.74 -6.06 -3.29
C MET A 51 -2.84 -6.50 -4.76
N ARG A 52 -4.01 -6.95 -5.23
CA ARG A 52 -4.20 -7.40 -6.63
C ARG A 52 -4.52 -6.28 -7.63
N LYS A 53 -5.19 -5.20 -7.20
CA LYS A 53 -5.40 -4.00 -8.05
C LYS A 53 -4.07 -3.39 -8.58
N PRO A 54 -3.01 -3.26 -7.74
CA PRO A 54 -1.65 -2.80 -8.10
C PRO A 54 -0.95 -3.48 -9.28
N ALA A 55 -1.21 -4.76 -9.53
CA ALA A 55 -0.42 -5.49 -10.53
C ALA A 55 -0.71 -5.01 -11.96
N ALA A 56 -1.85 -4.36 -12.20
CA ALA A 56 -2.28 -3.94 -13.54
C ALA A 56 -1.85 -2.51 -13.92
N ALA A 57 -1.56 -1.64 -12.95
CA ALA A 57 -1.28 -0.22 -13.18
C ALA A 57 0.16 0.21 -12.82
N GLY A 58 1.02 -0.73 -12.41
CA GLY A 58 2.46 -0.53 -12.21
C GLY A 58 2.83 -0.05 -10.80
N GLU A 59 1.93 -0.20 -9.84
CA GLU A 59 2.18 0.07 -8.43
C GLU A 59 3.13 -0.97 -7.81
N VAL A 60 3.83 -0.57 -6.75
CA VAL A 60 4.82 -1.42 -6.06
C VAL A 60 4.48 -1.51 -4.59
N LEU A 61 4.54 -2.73 -4.04
CA LEU A 61 4.49 -3.02 -2.61
C LEU A 61 5.85 -3.58 -2.18
N GLN A 62 6.53 -2.89 -1.28
CA GLN A 62 7.74 -3.39 -0.64
C GLN A 62 7.39 -4.07 0.69
N ILE A 63 7.83 -5.32 0.83
CA ILE A 63 7.47 -6.17 1.96
C ILE A 63 8.17 -5.68 3.22
N ASN A 64 7.38 -5.35 4.24
CA ASN A 64 7.88 -4.95 5.54
C ASN A 64 8.42 -6.16 6.35
N SER A 65 9.37 -5.93 7.25
CA SER A 65 9.87 -6.93 8.20
C SER A 65 9.08 -6.96 9.52
N VAL A 66 8.32 -5.90 9.82
CA VAL A 66 7.43 -5.83 10.98
C VAL A 66 5.96 -5.98 10.56
N TYR A 67 5.07 -6.16 11.54
CA TYR A 67 3.64 -6.43 11.33
C TYR A 67 3.39 -7.75 10.56
N LEU A 68 4.25 -8.75 10.72
CA LEU A 68 4.08 -10.09 10.16
C LEU A 68 3.72 -11.15 11.21
N ALA A 69 3.71 -10.75 12.49
CA ALA A 69 3.37 -11.59 13.64
C ALA A 69 3.04 -10.67 14.85
N PRO A 70 2.41 -11.20 15.92
CA PRO A 70 2.26 -10.48 17.18
C PRO A 70 3.62 -10.01 17.72
N ALA A 71 3.63 -8.84 18.37
CA ALA A 71 4.79 -8.44 19.15
C ALA A 71 5.00 -9.44 20.29
N VAL A 72 6.23 -9.97 20.38
CA VAL A 72 6.71 -10.75 21.53
C VAL A 72 7.04 -9.85 22.71
#